data_AF-A0AAJ4A3D7-F1
#
_entry.id   AF-A0AAJ4A3D7-F1
#
_cell.length_a   1.000
_cell.length_b   1.000
_cell.length_c   1.000
_cell.angle_alpha   90.00
_cell.angle_beta   90.00
_cell.angle_gamma   90.00
#
_symmetry.space_group_name_H-M   'P 1'
#
loop_
_entity.id
_entity.type
_entity.pdbx_description
1 polymer ?
#
loop_
_entity_poly.entity_id
_entity_poly.type
_entity_poly.pdbx_seq_one_letter_code
_entity_poly.pdbx_strand_id
1 'polypeptide(L)'
;MLESKKIFIDTQYYVKKGLNFDYQTLSSFKDLCKQDKLTNFTTSVVQQEVYKKIKDSTTEALSIIKDFKRKRHLLTAINQDFNCSIFDQINNDDIYEQANTLFDNFLEECNTTIVDSSNVNTEDILELYFNQSPPFSEKKQKEFPDAISLLSLKTNLTNDEKIYIVSDDPDMNNFCKTDTQMISIESLEKVLDLYNQHDENITIKIKKYISEHDSEIKEKIESILKDAEMYNNSSWEDSEINDFHITNIGVINPNIINIEDDKCITIFDIDIEFEIHASGPDYINSSIYDKEDGKLYVFDTTDRIEYIDKTFTVEIVFTYEIEGLTLKDIEIDSLTIVSILSGIEVDIEEEPDYYV
;
A
#
# COMPACT_ATOMS: atom_id res chain seq x y z
N MET A 1 -0.69 16.97 -19.19
CA MET A 1 -1.99 17.60 -18.88
C MET A 1 -3.04 16.50 -18.78
N LEU A 2 -3.89 16.57 -17.76
CA LEU A 2 -4.89 15.57 -17.43
C LEU A 2 -5.96 15.44 -18.55
N GLU A 3 -6.28 14.20 -18.98
CA GLU A 3 -7.25 13.93 -20.05
C GLU A 3 -8.71 13.81 -19.55
N SER A 4 -8.90 13.53 -18.26
CA SER A 4 -10.21 13.43 -17.61
C SER A 4 -10.13 13.79 -16.12
N LYS A 5 -11.22 14.35 -15.59
CA LYS A 5 -11.39 14.59 -14.15
C LYS A 5 -12.00 13.40 -13.40
N LYS A 6 -12.56 12.43 -14.13
CA LYS A 6 -13.20 11.25 -13.54
C LYS A 6 -12.14 10.22 -13.20
N ILE A 7 -12.06 9.84 -11.94
CA ILE A 7 -11.08 8.87 -11.42
C ILE A 7 -11.85 7.72 -10.79
N PHE A 8 -11.55 6.50 -11.20
CA PHE A 8 -11.97 5.28 -10.53
C PHE A 8 -10.76 4.67 -9.83
N ILE A 9 -10.93 4.28 -8.57
CA ILE A 9 -9.89 3.65 -7.76
C ILE A 9 -10.29 2.21 -7.49
N ASP A 10 -9.43 1.28 -7.91
CA ASP A 10 -9.62 -0.14 -7.71
C ASP A 10 -9.43 -0.56 -6.24
N THR A 11 -10.07 -1.65 -5.83
CA THR A 11 -9.98 -2.23 -4.48
C THR A 11 -8.51 -2.45 -4.08
N GLN A 12 -7.68 -2.93 -5.01
CA GLN A 12 -6.28 -3.23 -4.78
C GLN A 12 -5.49 -2.02 -4.28
N TYR A 13 -5.80 -0.81 -4.75
CA TYR A 13 -5.12 0.41 -4.32
C TYR A 13 -5.36 0.67 -2.83
N TYR A 14 -6.61 0.59 -2.36
CA TYR A 14 -6.94 0.79 -0.95
C TYR A 14 -6.26 -0.25 -0.05
N VAL A 15 -6.22 -1.51 -0.48
CA VAL A 15 -5.52 -2.58 0.25
C VAL A 15 -4.02 -2.33 0.31
N LYS A 16 -3.39 -1.92 -0.81
CA LYS A 16 -1.95 -1.58 -0.85
C LYS A 16 -1.60 -0.44 0.10
N LYS A 17 -2.52 0.50 0.33
CA LYS A 17 -2.36 1.61 1.29
C LYS A 17 -2.82 1.25 2.71
N GLY A 18 -2.97 -0.04 3.03
CA GLY A 18 -3.29 -0.52 4.37
C GLY A 18 -4.68 -0.14 4.85
N LEU A 19 -5.62 0.17 3.94
CA LEU A 19 -6.95 0.69 4.25
C LEU A 19 -6.91 1.98 5.10
N ASN A 20 -5.81 2.73 5.04
CA ASN A 20 -5.68 4.02 5.69
C ASN A 20 -6.26 5.12 4.80
N PHE A 21 -7.51 5.50 5.06
CA PHE A 21 -8.21 6.52 4.27
C PHE A 21 -7.74 7.96 4.56
N ASP A 22 -6.93 8.16 5.61
CA ASP A 22 -6.30 9.45 5.92
C ASP A 22 -4.88 9.57 5.32
N TYR A 23 -4.43 8.55 4.58
CA TYR A 23 -3.16 8.56 3.86
C TYR A 23 -3.03 9.81 2.96
N GLN A 24 -1.84 10.41 2.93
CA GLN A 24 -1.62 11.75 2.37
C GLN A 24 -2.06 11.89 0.90
N THR A 25 -1.89 10.84 0.08
CA THR A 25 -2.39 10.83 -1.31
C THR A 25 -3.92 10.88 -1.36
N LEU A 26 -4.62 10.10 -0.51
CA LEU A 26 -6.08 10.10 -0.45
C LEU A 26 -6.62 11.41 0.11
N SER A 27 -5.95 12.00 1.11
CA SER A 27 -6.27 13.32 1.64
C SER A 27 -6.14 14.41 0.56
N SER A 28 -5.04 14.41 -0.20
CA SER A 28 -4.84 15.37 -1.30
C SER A 28 -5.89 15.19 -2.40
N PHE A 29 -6.22 13.95 -2.76
CA PHE A 29 -7.28 13.65 -3.73
C PHE A 29 -8.66 14.13 -3.24
N LYS A 30 -8.97 13.88 -1.97
CA LYS A 30 -10.21 14.31 -1.31
C LYS A 30 -10.39 15.83 -1.36
N ASP A 31 -9.32 16.59 -1.11
CA ASP A 31 -9.37 18.05 -1.20
C ASP A 31 -9.63 18.55 -2.62
N LEU A 32 -9.10 17.86 -3.64
CA LEU A 32 -9.42 18.16 -5.04
C LEU A 32 -10.86 17.79 -5.40
N CYS A 33 -11.41 16.72 -4.84
CA CYS A 33 -12.82 16.37 -5.01
C CYS A 33 -13.76 17.40 -4.37
N LYS A 34 -13.47 17.86 -3.15
CA LYS A 34 -14.23 18.93 -2.48
C LYS A 34 -14.25 20.24 -3.26
N GLN A 35 -13.24 20.47 -4.10
CA GLN A 35 -13.09 21.65 -4.95
C GLN A 35 -13.65 21.45 -6.37
N ASP A 36 -14.33 20.34 -6.66
CA ASP A 36 -14.83 19.96 -7.99
C ASP A 36 -13.72 19.92 -9.08
N LYS A 37 -12.47 19.75 -8.66
CA LYS A 37 -11.30 19.66 -9.56
C LYS A 37 -11.15 18.25 -10.12
N LEU A 38 -11.43 17.23 -9.29
CA LEU A 38 -11.51 15.82 -9.65
C LEU A 38 -12.84 15.23 -9.17
N THR A 39 -13.28 14.12 -9.75
CA THR A 39 -14.51 13.43 -9.36
C THR A 39 -14.22 11.95 -9.17
N ASN A 40 -14.49 11.45 -7.96
CA ASN A 40 -14.34 10.04 -7.66
C ASN A 40 -15.54 9.24 -8.21
N PHE A 41 -15.23 8.15 -8.88
CA PHE A 41 -16.17 7.13 -9.32
C PHE A 41 -15.80 5.83 -8.62
N THR A 42 -16.81 5.12 -8.13
CA THR A 42 -16.64 3.75 -7.64
C THR A 42 -17.78 2.89 -8.17
N THR A 43 -17.66 1.58 -8.03
CA THR A 43 -18.75 0.66 -8.35
C THR A 43 -19.28 0.02 -7.08
N SER A 44 -20.54 -0.41 -7.11
CA SER A 44 -21.11 -1.21 -6.03
C SER A 44 -20.28 -2.47 -5.72
N VAL A 45 -19.58 -3.02 -6.72
CA VAL A 45 -18.67 -4.17 -6.55
C VAL A 45 -17.46 -3.77 -5.72
N VAL A 46 -16.70 -2.75 -6.13
CA VAL A 46 -15.51 -2.26 -5.41
C VAL A 46 -15.88 -1.83 -3.99
N GLN A 47 -17.01 -1.16 -3.82
CA GLN A 47 -17.50 -0.79 -2.49
C GLN A 47 -17.67 -2.02 -1.58
N GLN A 48 -18.31 -3.08 -2.07
CA GLN A 48 -18.49 -4.33 -1.30
C GLN A 48 -17.17 -5.06 -1.04
N GLU A 49 -16.24 -5.02 -1.99
CA GLU A 49 -14.91 -5.60 -1.81
C GLU A 49 -14.09 -4.87 -0.75
N VAL A 50 -14.12 -3.53 -0.74
CA VAL A 50 -13.45 -2.74 0.29
C VAL A 50 -14.06 -3.01 1.67
N TYR A 51 -15.39 -3.04 1.82
CA TYR A 51 -16.02 -3.43 3.09
C TYR A 51 -15.62 -4.83 3.56
N LYS A 52 -15.49 -5.78 2.62
CA LYS A 52 -15.02 -7.13 2.93
C LYS A 52 -13.56 -7.09 3.41
N LYS A 53 -12.68 -6.34 2.74
CA LYS A 53 -11.27 -6.20 3.13
C LYS A 53 -11.10 -5.52 4.50
N ILE A 54 -11.92 -4.51 4.80
CA ILE A 54 -12.00 -3.90 6.13
C ILE A 54 -12.40 -4.96 7.17
N LYS A 55 -13.42 -5.77 6.87
CA LYS A 55 -13.88 -6.83 7.78
C LYS A 55 -12.78 -7.86 8.04
N ASP A 56 -12.13 -8.34 7.00
CA ASP A 56 -11.09 -9.36 7.08
C ASP A 56 -9.91 -8.83 7.92
N SER A 57 -9.41 -7.63 7.60
CA SER A 57 -8.28 -7.00 8.31
C SER A 57 -8.60 -6.69 9.77
N THR A 58 -9.82 -6.21 10.05
CA THR A 58 -10.27 -5.94 11.42
C THR A 58 -10.40 -7.23 12.23
N THR A 59 -10.91 -8.30 11.62
CA THR A 59 -11.05 -9.61 12.28
C THR A 59 -9.69 -10.19 12.66
N GLU A 60 -8.71 -10.08 11.77
CA GLU A 60 -7.34 -10.48 12.02
C GLU A 60 -6.72 -9.70 13.20
N ALA A 61 -6.79 -8.36 13.15
CA ALA A 61 -6.28 -7.51 14.23
C ALA A 61 -6.94 -7.81 15.59
N LEU A 62 -8.26 -8.01 15.62
CA LEU A 62 -8.99 -8.38 16.84
C LEU A 62 -8.61 -9.77 17.36
N SER A 63 -8.28 -10.72 16.48
CA SER A 63 -7.79 -12.05 16.88
C SER A 63 -6.46 -11.94 17.63
N ILE A 64 -5.54 -11.12 17.12
CA ILE A 64 -4.24 -10.85 17.76
C ILE A 64 -4.46 -10.23 19.14
N ILE A 65 -5.33 -9.22 19.26
CA ILE A 65 -5.66 -8.58 20.54
C ILE A 65 -6.24 -9.59 21.53
N LYS A 66 -7.13 -10.49 21.07
CA LYS A 66 -7.74 -11.52 21.92
C LYS A 66 -6.71 -12.51 22.44
N ASP A 67 -5.79 -12.94 21.58
CA ASP A 67 -4.72 -13.86 21.96
C ASP A 67 -3.73 -13.20 22.92
N PHE A 68 -3.40 -11.93 22.71
CA PHE A 68 -2.62 -11.12 23.64
C PHE A 68 -3.32 -11.00 25.00
N LYS A 69 -4.61 -10.67 25.04
CA LYS A 69 -5.42 -10.60 26.28
C LYS A 69 -5.39 -11.92 27.06
N ARG A 70 -5.40 -13.07 26.38
CA ARG A 70 -5.32 -14.40 27.02
C ARG A 70 -3.95 -14.63 27.67
N LYS A 71 -2.87 -14.20 27.01
CA LYS A 71 -1.49 -14.41 27.46
C LYS A 71 -0.99 -13.35 28.46
N ARG A 72 -1.67 -12.20 28.59
CA ARG A 72 -1.23 -11.05 29.39
C ARG A 72 -0.93 -11.34 30.87
N HIS A 73 -1.61 -12.30 31.50
CA HIS A 73 -1.39 -12.61 32.92
C HIS A 73 0.05 -13.04 33.20
N LEU A 74 0.71 -13.72 32.25
CA LEU A 74 2.12 -14.06 32.38
C LEU A 74 2.99 -12.80 32.41
N LEU A 75 2.73 -11.85 31.52
CA LEU A 75 3.47 -10.59 31.43
C LEU A 75 3.27 -9.71 32.67
N THR A 76 2.04 -9.58 33.16
CA THR A 76 1.73 -8.83 34.40
C THR A 76 2.33 -9.50 35.65
N ALA A 77 2.51 -10.81 35.65
CA ALA A 77 3.18 -11.52 36.75
C ALA A 77 4.71 -11.27 36.77
N ILE A 78 5.32 -11.06 35.60
CA ILE A 78 6.75 -10.80 35.43
C ILE A 78 7.07 -9.32 35.65
N ASN A 79 6.23 -8.41 35.16
CA ASN A 79 6.38 -6.96 35.29
C ASN A 79 5.09 -6.32 35.81
N GLN A 80 5.12 -5.87 37.07
CA GLN A 80 3.97 -5.26 37.74
C GLN A 80 3.55 -3.91 37.15
N ASP A 81 4.46 -3.24 36.42
CA ASP A 81 4.19 -1.97 35.73
C ASP A 81 3.60 -2.19 34.33
N PHE A 82 3.49 -3.45 33.87
CA PHE A 82 2.91 -3.80 32.58
C PHE A 82 1.38 -3.60 32.59
N ASN A 83 0.93 -2.42 32.17
CA ASN A 83 -0.48 -2.07 32.06
C ASN A 83 -0.90 -1.92 30.58
N CYS A 84 -1.77 -2.82 30.13
CA CYS A 84 -2.35 -2.81 28.79
C CYS A 84 -3.86 -2.52 28.79
N SER A 85 -4.33 -1.69 29.74
CA SER A 85 -5.74 -1.33 29.85
C SER A 85 -6.34 -0.70 28.58
N ILE A 86 -5.49 -0.24 27.65
CA ILE A 86 -5.91 0.32 26.36
C ILE A 86 -6.64 -0.72 25.49
N PHE A 87 -6.28 -2.00 25.57
CA PHE A 87 -6.96 -3.05 24.81
C PHE A 87 -8.26 -3.50 25.48
N ASP A 88 -8.42 -3.29 26.79
CA ASP A 88 -9.61 -3.74 27.53
C ASP A 88 -10.88 -2.96 27.13
N GLN A 89 -10.72 -1.78 26.53
CA GLN A 89 -11.81 -0.92 26.05
C GLN A 89 -12.22 -1.18 24.59
N ILE A 90 -11.50 -2.07 23.89
CA ILE A 90 -11.81 -2.40 22.49
C ILE A 90 -13.04 -3.32 22.42
N ASN A 91 -14.13 -2.80 21.88
CA ASN A 91 -15.33 -3.55 21.52
C ASN A 91 -15.27 -3.94 20.03
N ASN A 92 -15.45 -5.23 19.74
CA ASN A 92 -15.25 -5.80 18.41
C ASN A 92 -16.23 -5.24 17.36
N ASP A 93 -17.50 -5.10 17.72
CA ASP A 93 -18.54 -4.63 16.79
C ASP A 93 -18.34 -3.13 16.49
N ASP A 94 -17.92 -2.34 17.49
CA ASP A 94 -17.68 -0.90 17.35
C ASP A 94 -16.49 -0.60 16.41
N ILE A 95 -15.43 -1.42 16.43
CA ILE A 95 -14.26 -1.19 15.54
C ILE A 95 -14.63 -1.43 14.08
N TYR A 96 -15.42 -2.47 13.79
CA TYR A 96 -15.83 -2.75 12.42
C TYR A 96 -16.70 -1.61 11.86
N GLU A 97 -17.67 -1.13 12.63
CA GLU A 97 -18.50 0.01 12.24
C GLU A 97 -17.68 1.30 12.08
N GLN A 98 -16.72 1.56 12.96
CA GLN A 98 -15.82 2.71 12.84
C GLN A 98 -14.96 2.64 11.57
N ALA A 99 -14.38 1.48 11.26
CA ALA A 99 -13.55 1.31 10.07
C ALA A 99 -14.36 1.48 8.77
N ASN A 100 -15.59 0.94 8.72
CA ASN A 100 -16.50 1.20 7.59
C ASN A 100 -16.86 2.69 7.49
N THR A 101 -17.10 3.36 8.63
CA THR A 101 -17.42 4.78 8.68
C THR A 101 -16.28 5.62 8.09
N LEU A 102 -15.01 5.23 8.27
CA LEU A 102 -13.89 5.94 7.64
C LEU A 102 -13.95 5.87 6.11
N PHE A 103 -14.27 4.69 5.55
CA PHE A 103 -14.45 4.55 4.10
C PHE A 103 -15.68 5.32 3.60
N ASP A 104 -16.80 5.24 4.32
CA ASP A 104 -18.03 5.96 3.99
C ASP A 104 -17.81 7.47 3.99
N ASN A 105 -17.13 8.00 5.02
CA ASN A 105 -16.75 9.41 5.11
C ASN A 105 -15.83 9.82 3.95
N PHE A 106 -14.86 8.97 3.59
CA PHE A 106 -14.03 9.22 2.42
C PHE A 106 -14.88 9.34 1.14
N LEU A 107 -15.81 8.42 0.91
CA LEU A 107 -16.69 8.44 -0.26
C LEU A 107 -17.58 9.69 -0.27
N GLU A 108 -18.16 10.06 0.87
CA GLU A 108 -19.01 11.25 1.06
C GLU A 108 -18.22 12.54 0.83
N GLU A 109 -17.05 12.68 1.48
CA GLU A 109 -16.20 13.86 1.33
C GLU A 109 -15.69 14.04 -0.11
N CYS A 110 -15.54 12.95 -0.87
CA CYS A 110 -15.20 13.00 -2.29
C CYS A 110 -16.41 13.25 -3.21
N ASN A 111 -17.63 13.38 -2.68
CA ASN A 111 -18.88 13.39 -3.46
C ASN A 111 -18.93 12.25 -4.49
N THR A 112 -18.56 11.03 -4.05
CA THR A 112 -18.31 9.91 -4.95
C THR A 112 -19.56 9.50 -5.71
N THR A 113 -19.43 9.32 -7.03
CA THR A 113 -20.46 8.69 -7.85
C THR A 113 -20.35 7.16 -7.75
N ILE A 114 -21.30 6.54 -7.06
CA ILE A 114 -21.38 5.08 -6.94
C ILE A 114 -22.19 4.53 -8.11
N VAL A 115 -21.55 3.74 -8.96
CA VAL A 115 -22.17 3.12 -10.13
C VAL A 115 -22.57 1.67 -9.80
N ASP A 116 -23.86 1.37 -9.87
CA ASP A 116 -24.36 0.01 -9.72
C ASP A 116 -24.28 -0.78 -11.04
N SER A 117 -24.49 -2.10 -10.93
CA SER A 117 -24.43 -3.02 -12.08
C SER A 117 -25.78 -3.19 -12.80
N SER A 118 -26.80 -2.39 -12.48
CA SER A 118 -28.16 -2.60 -13.00
C SER A 118 -28.26 -2.45 -14.52
N ASN A 119 -27.37 -1.63 -15.11
CA ASN A 119 -27.34 -1.37 -16.55
C ASN A 119 -26.34 -2.26 -17.31
N VAL A 120 -25.65 -3.17 -16.63
CA VAL A 120 -24.69 -4.07 -17.27
C VAL A 120 -25.45 -5.18 -18.00
N ASN A 121 -25.15 -5.34 -19.29
CA ASN A 121 -25.67 -6.46 -20.07
C ASN A 121 -24.90 -7.73 -19.74
N THR A 122 -25.60 -8.74 -19.21
CA THR A 122 -25.00 -10.05 -18.89
C THR A 122 -24.38 -10.73 -20.11
N GLU A 123 -24.93 -10.51 -21.30
CA GLU A 123 -24.40 -11.11 -22.53
C GLU A 123 -22.99 -10.58 -22.84
N ASP A 124 -22.73 -9.29 -22.56
CA ASP A 124 -21.41 -8.68 -22.76
C ASP A 124 -20.38 -9.30 -21.79
N ILE A 125 -20.78 -9.58 -20.54
CA ILE A 125 -19.91 -10.30 -19.57
C ILE A 125 -19.60 -11.71 -20.08
N LEU A 126 -20.61 -12.44 -20.55
CA LEU A 126 -20.44 -13.80 -21.05
C LEU A 126 -19.55 -13.82 -22.30
N GLU A 127 -19.69 -12.85 -23.18
CA GLU A 127 -18.84 -12.69 -24.36
C GLU A 127 -17.37 -12.51 -23.94
N LEU A 128 -17.09 -11.61 -23.00
CA LEU A 128 -15.73 -11.43 -22.46
C LEU A 128 -15.18 -12.73 -21.87
N TYR A 129 -15.99 -13.44 -21.08
CA TYR A 129 -15.60 -14.70 -20.44
C TYR A 129 -15.29 -15.81 -21.46
N PHE A 130 -16.19 -16.08 -22.40
CA PHE A 130 -16.01 -17.17 -23.37
C PHE A 130 -14.92 -16.87 -24.40
N ASN A 131 -14.73 -15.60 -24.75
CA ASN A 131 -13.64 -15.18 -25.64
C ASN A 131 -12.31 -15.02 -24.90
N GLN A 132 -12.26 -15.25 -23.58
CA GLN A 132 -11.08 -15.03 -22.74
C GLN A 132 -10.46 -13.65 -22.95
N SER A 133 -11.33 -12.66 -23.13
CA SER A 133 -10.95 -11.26 -23.28
C SER A 133 -10.80 -10.63 -21.90
N PRO A 134 -9.89 -9.65 -21.72
CA PRO A 134 -9.74 -8.95 -20.46
C PRO A 134 -11.10 -8.50 -19.89
N PRO A 135 -11.29 -8.52 -18.55
CA PRO A 135 -10.31 -8.92 -17.53
C PRO A 135 -10.15 -10.46 -17.38
N PHE A 136 -10.82 -11.28 -18.18
CA PHE A 136 -10.65 -12.74 -18.13
C PHE A 136 -9.40 -13.20 -18.88
N SER A 137 -8.84 -14.32 -18.43
CA SER A 137 -7.80 -15.07 -19.15
C SER A 137 -7.88 -16.56 -18.84
N GLU A 138 -7.11 -17.40 -19.55
CA GLU A 138 -7.06 -18.85 -19.27
C GLU A 138 -6.76 -19.16 -17.79
N LYS A 139 -5.88 -18.36 -17.16
CA LYS A 139 -5.46 -18.51 -15.77
C LYS A 139 -6.42 -17.83 -14.78
N LYS A 140 -7.09 -16.75 -15.20
CA LYS A 140 -7.96 -15.93 -14.37
C LYS A 140 -9.40 -15.98 -14.89
N GLN A 141 -10.09 -17.07 -14.54
CA GLN A 141 -11.48 -17.33 -14.94
C GLN A 141 -12.50 -16.77 -13.93
N LYS A 142 -12.05 -16.15 -12.82
CA LYS A 142 -12.90 -15.71 -11.71
C LYS A 142 -13.07 -14.18 -11.63
N GLU A 143 -12.65 -13.45 -12.67
CA GLU A 143 -12.66 -11.97 -12.72
C GLU A 143 -14.02 -11.37 -13.11
N PHE A 144 -15.10 -12.01 -12.67
CA PHE A 144 -16.44 -11.46 -12.83
C PHE A 144 -16.64 -10.12 -12.09
N PRO A 145 -16.12 -9.92 -10.86
CA PRO A 145 -16.19 -8.63 -10.17
C PRO A 145 -15.58 -7.49 -11.01
N ASP A 146 -14.38 -7.69 -11.55
CA ASP A 146 -13.70 -6.70 -12.39
C ASP A 146 -14.47 -6.43 -13.68
N ALA A 147 -14.95 -7.48 -14.36
CA ALA A 147 -15.73 -7.33 -15.58
C ALA A 147 -17.02 -6.54 -15.33
N ILE A 148 -17.71 -6.83 -14.23
CA ILE A 148 -18.92 -6.09 -13.82
C ILE A 148 -18.55 -4.64 -13.52
N SER A 149 -17.47 -4.37 -12.78
CA SER A 149 -17.03 -3.01 -12.46
C SER A 149 -16.73 -2.20 -13.72
N LEU A 150 -15.89 -2.73 -14.60
CA LEU A 150 -15.48 -2.04 -15.83
C LEU A 150 -16.67 -1.78 -16.76
N LEU A 151 -17.54 -2.77 -16.96
CA LEU A 151 -18.75 -2.57 -17.77
C LEU A 151 -19.73 -1.60 -17.10
N SER A 152 -19.87 -1.62 -15.77
CA SER A 152 -20.71 -0.66 -15.04
C SER A 152 -20.24 0.77 -15.30
N LEU A 153 -18.93 1.02 -15.16
CA LEU A 153 -18.33 2.32 -15.47
C LEU A 153 -18.59 2.72 -16.93
N LYS A 154 -18.35 1.81 -17.87
CA LYS A 154 -18.56 2.06 -19.31
C LYS A 154 -19.98 2.51 -19.62
N THR A 155 -20.98 1.83 -19.05
CA THR A 155 -22.39 2.19 -19.27
C THR A 155 -22.78 3.54 -18.67
N ASN A 156 -21.99 4.06 -17.74
CA ASN A 156 -22.20 5.37 -17.11
C ASN A 156 -21.46 6.52 -17.79
N LEU A 157 -20.57 6.24 -18.76
CA LEU A 157 -19.88 7.25 -19.53
C LEU A 157 -20.67 7.60 -20.79
N THR A 158 -20.76 8.89 -21.09
CA THR A 158 -21.24 9.35 -22.41
C THR A 158 -20.12 9.24 -23.45
N ASN A 159 -20.45 9.25 -24.75
CA ASN A 159 -19.53 8.93 -25.86
C ASN A 159 -18.19 9.71 -25.86
N ASP A 160 -18.17 10.95 -25.32
CA ASP A 160 -16.99 11.81 -25.32
C ASP A 160 -16.27 11.85 -23.96
N GLU A 161 -16.81 11.16 -22.95
CA GLU A 161 -16.22 11.13 -21.62
C GLU A 161 -15.16 10.05 -21.50
N LYS A 162 -14.09 10.39 -20.78
CA LYS A 162 -13.04 9.47 -20.39
C LYS A 162 -13.00 9.30 -18.88
N ILE A 163 -12.37 8.25 -18.40
CA ILE A 163 -12.14 7.99 -16.98
C ILE A 163 -10.74 7.43 -16.78
N TYR A 164 -10.06 7.84 -15.71
CA TYR A 164 -8.84 7.17 -15.26
C TYR A 164 -9.20 5.96 -14.41
N ILE A 165 -8.63 4.80 -14.73
CA ILE A 165 -8.72 3.56 -13.97
C ILE A 165 -7.41 3.41 -13.20
N VAL A 166 -7.45 3.72 -11.90
CA VAL A 166 -6.31 3.58 -10.99
C VAL A 166 -6.23 2.13 -10.53
N SER A 167 -5.33 1.36 -11.14
CA SER A 167 -5.07 -0.04 -10.78
C SER A 167 -3.67 -0.45 -11.23
N ASP A 168 -3.01 -1.25 -10.41
CA ASP A 168 -1.76 -1.94 -10.76
C ASP A 168 -2.04 -3.36 -11.29
N ASP A 169 -3.32 -3.78 -11.41
CA ASP A 169 -3.67 -5.10 -11.96
C ASP A 169 -3.45 -5.12 -13.49
N PRO A 170 -2.59 -6.03 -13.99
CA PRO A 170 -2.35 -6.17 -15.43
C PRO A 170 -3.61 -6.41 -16.26
N ASP A 171 -4.64 -7.08 -15.72
CA ASP A 171 -5.86 -7.42 -16.46
C ASP A 171 -6.80 -6.23 -16.61
N MET A 172 -6.94 -5.39 -15.57
CA MET A 172 -7.60 -4.08 -15.70
C MET A 172 -6.88 -3.20 -16.72
N ASN A 173 -5.54 -3.19 -16.66
CA ASN A 173 -4.71 -2.44 -17.61
C ASN A 173 -4.87 -2.96 -19.05
N ASN A 174 -4.99 -4.27 -19.23
CA ASN A 174 -5.25 -4.88 -20.53
C ASN A 174 -6.67 -4.57 -21.04
N PHE A 175 -7.69 -4.52 -20.16
CA PHE A 175 -9.02 -4.07 -20.55
C PHE A 175 -9.00 -2.63 -21.08
N CYS A 176 -8.36 -1.72 -20.36
CA CYS A 176 -8.25 -0.31 -20.76
C CYS A 176 -7.59 -0.13 -22.13
N LYS A 177 -6.66 -1.01 -22.53
CA LYS A 177 -6.06 -0.97 -23.88
C LYS A 177 -7.07 -1.26 -25.01
N THR A 178 -8.18 -1.92 -24.70
CA THR A 178 -9.23 -2.25 -25.66
C THR A 178 -10.33 -1.18 -25.73
N ASP A 179 -10.32 -0.18 -24.84
CA ASP A 179 -11.37 0.83 -24.73
C ASP A 179 -10.78 2.26 -24.72
N THR A 180 -11.21 3.12 -25.66
CA THR A 180 -10.64 4.47 -25.79
C THR A 180 -11.12 5.46 -24.72
N GLN A 181 -12.15 5.11 -23.94
CA GLN A 181 -12.69 5.94 -22.87
C GLN A 181 -12.02 5.67 -21.53
N MET A 182 -11.36 4.51 -21.37
CA MET A 182 -10.71 4.13 -20.11
C MET A 182 -9.20 4.30 -20.21
N ILE A 183 -8.65 5.17 -19.36
CA ILE A 183 -7.22 5.45 -19.29
C ILE A 183 -6.65 4.71 -18.09
N SER A 184 -5.89 3.65 -18.35
CA SER A 184 -5.17 2.93 -17.31
C SER A 184 -4.06 3.80 -16.72
N ILE A 185 -3.95 3.80 -15.39
CA ILE A 185 -2.88 4.46 -14.65
C ILE A 185 -2.57 3.65 -13.38
N GLU A 186 -1.28 3.40 -13.13
CA GLU A 186 -0.85 2.46 -12.07
C GLU A 186 -1.17 2.93 -10.65
N SER A 187 -1.31 4.24 -10.42
CA SER A 187 -1.52 4.78 -9.07
C SER A 187 -2.20 6.14 -9.06
N LEU A 188 -2.83 6.45 -7.94
CA LEU A 188 -3.44 7.76 -7.69
C LEU A 188 -2.37 8.85 -7.60
N GLU A 189 -1.19 8.53 -7.07
CA GLU A 189 -0.03 9.42 -7.02
C GLU A 189 0.31 9.95 -8.42
N LYS A 190 0.31 9.09 -9.45
CA LYS A 190 0.56 9.52 -10.83
C LYS A 190 -0.57 10.40 -11.38
N VAL A 191 -1.83 10.14 -11.03
CA VAL A 191 -2.96 11.02 -11.39
C VAL A 191 -2.74 12.42 -10.82
N LEU A 192 -2.37 12.50 -9.55
CA LEU A 192 -2.13 13.78 -8.87
C LEU A 192 -0.89 14.49 -9.45
N ASP A 193 0.17 13.77 -9.80
CA ASP A 193 1.33 14.35 -10.50
C ASP A 193 0.91 14.95 -11.85
N LEU A 194 0.12 14.21 -12.65
CA LEU A 194 -0.43 14.72 -13.91
C LEU A 194 -1.34 15.94 -13.72
N TYR A 195 -2.10 15.98 -12.62
CA TYR A 195 -2.93 17.12 -12.26
C TYR A 195 -2.05 18.33 -11.93
N ASN A 196 -1.05 18.17 -11.05
CA ASN A 196 -0.18 19.24 -10.55
C ASN A 196 0.81 19.79 -11.58
N GLN A 197 0.96 19.16 -12.75
CA GLN A 197 1.72 19.69 -13.88
C GLN A 197 1.25 21.07 -14.38
N HIS A 198 0.05 21.54 -14.01
CA HIS A 198 -0.38 22.91 -14.32
C HIS A 198 0.53 23.98 -13.66
N ASP A 199 1.10 23.68 -12.49
CA ASP A 199 2.15 24.47 -11.85
C ASP A 199 3.53 23.98 -12.29
N GLU A 200 3.78 24.07 -13.59
CA GLU A 200 4.96 23.53 -14.27
C GLU A 200 6.28 24.01 -13.63
N ASN A 201 6.33 25.27 -13.19
CA ASN A 201 7.52 25.84 -12.57
C ASN A 201 7.85 25.21 -11.21
N ILE A 202 6.84 24.98 -10.36
CA ILE A 202 7.01 24.34 -9.06
C ILE A 202 7.40 22.88 -9.29
N THR A 203 6.67 22.19 -10.17
CA THR A 203 6.89 20.79 -10.48
C THR A 203 8.31 20.52 -10.99
N ILE A 204 8.75 21.29 -11.99
CA ILE A 204 10.10 21.15 -12.57
C ILE A 204 11.17 21.43 -11.52
N LYS A 205 11.00 22.47 -10.69
CA LYS A 205 12.02 22.85 -9.70
C LYS A 205 12.15 21.85 -8.57
N ILE A 206 11.04 21.34 -8.03
CA ILE A 206 11.07 20.31 -6.99
C ILE A 206 11.68 19.02 -7.52
N LYS A 207 11.26 18.54 -8.71
CA LYS A 207 11.86 17.34 -9.32
C LYS A 207 13.34 17.53 -9.62
N LYS A 208 13.74 18.73 -10.05
CA LYS A 208 15.16 19.08 -10.24
C LYS A 208 15.92 19.09 -8.91
N TYR A 209 15.38 19.68 -7.85
CA TYR A 209 15.99 19.70 -6.53
C TYR A 209 16.25 18.27 -6.03
N ILE A 210 15.26 17.38 -6.14
CA ILE A 210 15.39 15.96 -5.78
C ILE A 210 16.51 15.29 -6.58
N SER A 211 16.59 15.54 -7.89
CA SER A 211 17.66 14.99 -8.73
C SER A 211 19.05 15.55 -8.38
N GLU A 212 19.16 16.80 -7.94
CA GLU A 212 20.43 17.43 -7.55
C GLU A 212 20.88 16.97 -6.14
N HIS A 213 19.95 16.58 -5.28
CA HIS A 213 20.19 16.12 -3.91
C HIS A 213 19.89 14.62 -3.72
N ASP A 214 19.94 13.81 -4.80
CA ASP A 214 19.62 12.37 -4.78
C ASP A 214 20.40 11.63 -3.70
N SER A 215 21.71 11.88 -3.61
CA SER A 215 22.58 11.23 -2.60
C SER A 215 22.20 11.61 -1.17
N GLU A 216 21.89 12.89 -0.90
CA GLU A 216 21.50 13.33 0.44
C GLU A 216 20.16 12.72 0.87
N ILE A 217 19.20 12.65 -0.06
CA ILE A 217 17.89 12.05 0.20
C ILE A 217 18.04 10.55 0.49
N LYS A 218 18.88 9.85 -0.29
CA LYS A 218 19.17 8.42 -0.06
C LYS A 218 19.89 8.17 1.26
N GLU A 219 20.83 9.02 1.66
CA GLU A 219 21.50 8.94 2.97
C GLU A 219 20.49 9.10 4.12
N LYS A 220 19.51 10.00 3.99
CA LYS A 220 18.43 10.16 4.98
C LYS A 220 17.53 8.92 5.04
N ILE A 221 17.14 8.37 3.88
CA ILE A 221 16.34 7.14 3.79
C ILE A 221 17.09 5.97 4.45
N GLU A 222 18.37 5.80 4.13
CA GLU A 222 19.24 4.77 4.71
C GLU A 222 19.34 4.91 6.23
N SER A 223 19.49 6.13 6.76
CA SER A 223 19.52 6.37 8.20
C SER A 223 18.22 5.96 8.87
N ILE A 224 17.07 6.33 8.30
CA ILE A 224 15.75 5.97 8.87
C ILE A 224 15.54 4.46 8.87
N LEU A 225 15.95 3.78 7.78
CA LEU A 225 15.83 2.32 7.67
C LEU A 225 16.75 1.60 8.68
N LYS A 226 17.96 2.11 8.92
CA LYS A 226 18.90 1.56 9.92
C LYS A 226 18.42 1.72 11.36
N ASP A 227 17.66 2.77 11.63
CA ASP A 227 17.08 3.02 12.95
C ASP A 227 15.79 2.18 13.19
N ALA A 228 15.28 1.51 12.17
CA ALA A 228 14.09 0.66 12.27
C ALA A 228 14.44 -0.75 12.78
N GLU A 229 13.55 -1.32 13.60
CA GLU A 229 13.66 -2.71 14.01
C GLU A 229 13.34 -3.63 12.83
N MET A 230 14.18 -4.64 12.60
CA MET A 230 13.95 -5.70 11.61
C MET A 230 13.73 -7.03 12.32
N TYR A 231 12.74 -7.81 11.90
CA TYR A 231 12.40 -9.08 12.53
C TYR A 231 12.06 -10.16 11.49
N ASN A 232 12.39 -11.40 11.82
CA ASN A 232 12.05 -12.56 11.00
C ASN A 232 10.63 -13.04 11.31
N ASN A 233 9.80 -13.20 10.28
CA ASN A 233 8.44 -13.72 10.36
C ASN A 233 8.30 -14.91 9.40
N SER A 234 9.10 -15.95 9.64
CA SER A 234 9.13 -17.18 8.86
C SER A 234 8.75 -18.40 9.70
N SER A 235 8.81 -19.59 9.11
CA SER A 235 8.66 -20.85 9.85
C SER A 235 9.89 -21.24 10.68
N TRP A 236 11.00 -20.51 10.55
CA TRP A 236 12.21 -20.69 11.35
C TRP A 236 12.01 -20.10 12.76
N GLU A 237 11.24 -20.82 13.57
CA GLU A 237 10.92 -20.44 14.95
C GLU A 237 12.19 -20.13 15.77
N ASP A 238 12.10 -19.12 16.64
CA ASP A 238 13.18 -18.63 17.51
C ASP A 238 14.44 -18.12 16.77
N SER A 239 14.34 -17.82 15.47
CA SER A 239 15.40 -17.10 14.75
C SER A 239 15.36 -15.60 15.01
N GLU A 240 16.54 -14.98 14.95
CA GLU A 240 16.75 -13.56 15.19
C GLU A 240 17.56 -12.94 14.05
N ILE A 241 17.30 -11.66 13.77
CA ILE A 241 18.12 -10.85 12.86
C ILE A 241 19.26 -10.25 13.67
N ASN A 242 20.49 -10.63 13.33
CA ASN A 242 21.70 -10.18 14.02
C ASN A 242 22.14 -8.80 13.53
N ASP A 243 22.15 -8.61 12.22
CA ASP A 243 22.53 -7.36 11.53
C ASP A 243 21.96 -7.36 10.11
N PHE A 244 21.89 -6.18 9.49
CA PHE A 244 21.61 -6.04 8.08
C PHE A 244 22.38 -4.88 7.46
N HIS A 245 22.61 -4.99 6.15
CA HIS A 245 23.26 -3.96 5.37
C HIS A 245 22.41 -3.62 4.15
N ILE A 246 22.24 -2.33 3.88
CA ILE A 246 21.60 -1.88 2.64
C ILE A 246 22.65 -1.94 1.54
N THR A 247 22.47 -2.84 0.57
CA THR A 247 23.42 -3.06 -0.53
C THR A 247 23.12 -2.13 -1.69
N ASN A 248 21.84 -1.79 -1.89
CA ASN A 248 21.41 -0.91 -2.97
C ASN A 248 20.16 -0.12 -2.58
N ILE A 249 20.08 1.11 -3.09
CA ILE A 249 18.92 1.98 -2.97
C ILE A 249 18.51 2.38 -4.39
N GLY A 250 17.27 2.05 -4.73
CA GLY A 250 16.69 2.24 -6.05
C GLY A 250 16.60 3.68 -6.52
N VAL A 251 16.00 3.86 -7.70
CA VAL A 251 15.86 5.17 -8.34
C VAL A 251 14.69 5.94 -7.72
N ILE A 252 14.93 7.20 -7.35
CA ILE A 252 13.88 8.09 -6.84
C ILE A 252 13.06 8.62 -8.02
N ASN A 253 11.77 8.25 -8.06
CA ASN A 253 10.81 8.69 -9.07
C ASN A 253 9.63 9.42 -8.43
N PRO A 254 9.77 10.73 -8.11
CA PRO A 254 8.80 11.46 -7.30
C PRO A 254 7.54 11.82 -8.08
N ASN A 255 6.38 11.56 -7.45
CA ASN A 255 5.09 12.10 -7.85
C ASN A 255 4.74 13.27 -6.93
N ILE A 256 4.34 14.40 -7.52
CA ILE A 256 3.87 15.55 -6.75
C ILE A 256 2.38 15.40 -6.52
N ILE A 257 1.99 15.21 -5.26
CA ILE A 257 0.60 14.93 -4.91
C ILE A 257 -0.17 16.17 -4.45
N ASN A 258 0.54 17.17 -3.92
CA ASN A 258 -0.04 18.42 -3.46
C ASN A 258 0.93 19.59 -3.61
N ILE A 259 0.41 20.74 -4.02
CA ILE A 259 1.13 22.00 -4.16
C ILE A 259 0.29 23.09 -3.47
N GLU A 260 0.92 23.77 -2.53
CA GLU A 260 0.41 24.93 -1.81
C GLU A 260 1.37 26.13 -2.02
N ASP A 261 1.01 27.29 -1.48
CA ASP A 261 1.76 28.54 -1.69
C ASP A 261 3.18 28.50 -1.10
N ASP A 262 3.39 27.75 -0.01
CA ASP A 262 4.66 27.65 0.72
C ASP A 262 5.14 26.21 0.92
N LYS A 263 4.39 25.22 0.40
CA LYS A 263 4.63 23.80 0.64
C LYS A 263 4.32 22.94 -0.58
N CYS A 264 5.12 21.90 -0.79
CA CYS A 264 4.84 20.84 -1.76
C CYS A 264 5.03 19.48 -1.12
N ILE A 265 4.16 18.53 -1.47
CA ILE A 265 4.25 17.16 -0.97
C ILE A 265 4.54 16.24 -2.14
N THR A 266 5.57 15.42 -1.98
CA THR A 266 5.97 14.42 -2.97
C THR A 266 5.95 13.04 -2.36
N ILE A 267 5.56 12.05 -3.16
CA ILE A 267 5.53 10.65 -2.77
C ILE A 267 6.14 9.78 -3.87
N PHE A 268 6.93 8.79 -3.47
CA PHE A 268 7.44 7.77 -4.37
C PHE A 268 7.65 6.44 -3.67
N ASP A 269 7.59 5.37 -4.45
CA ASP A 269 8.02 4.05 -4.02
C ASP A 269 9.52 3.92 -4.34
N ILE A 270 10.30 3.35 -3.41
CA ILE A 270 11.74 3.09 -3.55
C ILE A 270 12.04 1.64 -3.20
N ASP A 271 12.74 0.97 -4.10
CA ASP A 271 13.21 -0.40 -3.89
C ASP A 271 14.55 -0.40 -3.14
N ILE A 272 14.65 -1.20 -2.09
CA ILE A 272 15.83 -1.33 -1.23
C ILE A 272 16.25 -2.79 -1.23
N GLU A 273 17.53 -3.04 -1.52
CA GLU A 273 18.12 -4.37 -1.42
C GLU A 273 18.87 -4.47 -0.08
N PHE A 274 18.55 -5.51 0.70
CA PHE A 274 19.18 -5.81 1.96
C PHE A 274 20.03 -7.07 1.86
N GLU A 275 21.20 -7.06 2.49
CA GLU A 275 21.92 -8.25 2.93
C GLU A 275 21.63 -8.43 4.42
N ILE A 276 20.98 -9.54 4.78
CA ILE A 276 20.49 -9.78 6.15
C ILE A 276 21.23 -10.97 6.74
N HIS A 277 21.77 -10.78 7.94
CA HIS A 277 22.46 -11.82 8.71
C HIS A 277 21.52 -12.27 9.82
N ALA A 278 21.00 -13.49 9.70
CA ALA A 278 20.09 -14.09 10.67
C ALA A 278 20.77 -15.29 11.35
N SER A 279 20.39 -15.58 12.58
CA SER A 279 20.77 -16.83 13.25
C SER A 279 19.59 -17.44 13.97
N GLY A 280 19.59 -18.75 14.13
CA GLY A 280 18.51 -19.47 14.77
C GLY A 280 18.86 -20.92 15.05
N PRO A 281 17.90 -21.70 15.56
CA PRO A 281 18.11 -23.12 15.86
C PRO A 281 18.43 -23.92 14.59
N ASP A 282 19.41 -24.83 14.65
CA ASP A 282 19.74 -25.74 13.55
C ASP A 282 18.85 -27.00 13.62
N TYR A 283 17.60 -26.89 13.15
CA TYR A 283 16.68 -28.02 13.16
C TYR A 283 17.10 -29.12 12.16
N ILE A 284 17.92 -28.83 11.17
CA ILE A 284 18.27 -29.80 10.13
C ILE A 284 19.40 -30.72 10.56
N ASN A 285 20.51 -30.16 11.06
CA ASN A 285 21.72 -30.93 11.34
C ASN A 285 21.89 -31.24 12.82
N SER A 286 21.26 -30.46 13.70
CA SER A 286 21.43 -30.58 15.15
C SER A 286 20.17 -31.02 15.90
N SER A 287 19.11 -31.44 15.19
CA SER A 287 17.88 -31.89 15.85
C SER A 287 17.82 -33.40 16.09
N ILE A 288 17.30 -33.78 17.26
CA ILE A 288 16.99 -35.17 17.62
C ILE A 288 15.56 -35.24 18.12
N TYR A 289 14.75 -36.08 17.47
CA TYR A 289 13.39 -36.34 17.91
C TYR A 289 13.36 -37.41 19.01
N ASP A 290 12.94 -37.03 20.20
CA ASP A 290 12.68 -37.96 21.29
C ASP A 290 11.23 -38.47 21.22
N LYS A 291 11.09 -39.78 21.00
CA LYS A 291 9.78 -40.45 20.91
C LYS A 291 9.11 -40.64 22.26
N GLU A 292 9.87 -40.70 23.36
CA GLU A 292 9.30 -40.85 24.71
C GLU A 292 8.62 -39.55 25.15
N ASP A 293 9.26 -38.41 24.88
CA ASP A 293 8.76 -37.09 25.23
C ASP A 293 7.90 -36.44 24.13
N GLY A 294 7.95 -36.98 22.90
CA GLY A 294 7.23 -36.45 21.74
C GLY A 294 7.72 -35.07 21.29
N LYS A 295 9.00 -34.75 21.53
CA LYS A 295 9.60 -33.43 21.32
C LYS A 295 10.85 -33.50 20.45
N LEU A 296 11.11 -32.41 19.75
CA LEU A 296 12.34 -32.17 19.02
C LEU A 296 13.31 -31.40 19.93
N TYR A 297 14.52 -31.92 20.11
CA TYR A 297 15.61 -31.23 20.81
C TYR A 297 16.62 -30.73 19.79
N VAL A 298 16.94 -29.44 19.86
CA VAL A 298 17.95 -28.79 19.01
C VAL A 298 19.14 -28.42 19.90
N PHE A 299 20.35 -28.69 19.43
CA PHE A 299 21.56 -28.54 20.25
C PHE A 299 22.47 -27.41 19.79
N ASP A 300 22.40 -27.02 18.53
CA ASP A 300 23.26 -25.99 17.95
C ASP A 300 22.43 -24.89 17.26
N THR A 301 23.12 -23.80 16.92
CA THR A 301 22.59 -22.68 16.14
C THR A 301 23.26 -22.63 14.78
N THR A 302 22.54 -22.17 13.76
CA THR A 302 23.08 -21.94 12.42
C THR A 302 22.87 -20.48 12.00
N ASP A 303 23.77 -19.99 11.16
CA ASP A 303 23.75 -18.64 10.59
C ASP A 303 23.28 -18.67 9.13
N ARG A 304 22.56 -17.64 8.72
CA ARG A 304 22.05 -17.44 7.37
C ARG A 304 22.35 -16.02 6.89
N ILE A 305 22.75 -15.92 5.63
CA ILE A 305 22.84 -14.65 4.92
C ILE A 305 21.85 -14.73 3.77
N GLU A 306 20.89 -13.81 3.75
CA GLU A 306 19.88 -13.71 2.70
C GLU A 306 19.89 -12.32 2.06
N TYR A 307 19.55 -12.29 0.77
CA TYR A 307 19.41 -11.06 -0.01
C TYR A 307 17.94 -10.83 -0.32
N ILE A 308 17.37 -9.74 0.22
CA ILE A 308 15.94 -9.47 0.12
C ILE A 308 15.70 -8.08 -0.45
N ASP A 309 14.80 -8.01 -1.43
CA ASP A 309 14.33 -6.76 -2.02
C ASP A 309 13.01 -6.34 -1.37
N LYS A 310 12.92 -5.08 -0.93
CA LYS A 310 11.68 -4.50 -0.41
C LYS A 310 11.43 -3.12 -0.96
N THR A 311 10.18 -2.87 -1.31
CA THR A 311 9.70 -1.55 -1.72
C THR A 311 9.13 -0.80 -0.52
N PHE A 312 9.57 0.43 -0.33
CA PHE A 312 9.04 1.35 0.68
C PHE A 312 8.42 2.57 0.02
N THR A 313 7.34 3.09 0.58
CA THR A 313 6.77 4.38 0.17
C THR A 313 7.37 5.50 1.01
N VAL A 314 8.03 6.45 0.35
CA VAL A 314 8.65 7.64 0.95
C VAL A 314 7.78 8.85 0.67
N GLU A 315 7.52 9.63 1.71
CA GLU A 315 6.87 10.94 1.64
C GLU A 315 7.88 12.03 2.00
N ILE A 316 8.00 13.03 1.13
CA ILE A 316 8.81 14.23 1.38
C ILE A 316 7.93 15.46 1.33
N VAL A 317 7.97 16.24 2.40
CA VAL A 317 7.39 17.57 2.48
C VAL A 317 8.50 18.60 2.24
N PHE A 318 8.31 19.42 1.22
CA PHE A 318 9.16 20.56 0.91
C PHE A 318 8.50 21.85 1.36
N THR A 319 9.29 22.78 1.87
CA THR A 319 8.91 24.17 2.09
C THR A 319 9.72 25.08 1.18
N TYR A 320 9.14 26.20 0.76
CA TYR A 320 9.81 27.17 -0.12
C TYR A 320 9.18 28.55 -0.05
N GLU A 321 9.91 29.54 -0.56
CA GLU A 321 9.39 30.89 -0.79
C GLU A 321 9.16 31.16 -2.28
N ILE A 322 8.02 31.78 -2.60
CA ILE A 322 7.71 32.23 -3.97
C ILE A 322 8.04 33.73 -4.09
N GLU A 323 9.16 34.03 -4.75
CA GLU A 323 9.49 35.39 -5.17
C GLU A 323 9.20 35.58 -6.66
N GLY A 324 8.05 36.19 -6.98
CA GLY A 324 7.62 36.45 -8.36
C GLY A 324 7.31 35.15 -9.11
N LEU A 325 8.10 34.81 -10.12
CA LEU A 325 8.01 33.54 -10.86
C LEU A 325 9.12 32.56 -10.46
N THR A 326 9.71 32.71 -9.27
CA THR A 326 10.78 31.83 -8.83
C THR A 326 10.56 31.28 -7.43
N LEU A 327 10.55 29.94 -7.30
CA LEU A 327 10.87 29.30 -6.03
C LEU A 327 12.31 29.63 -5.62
N LYS A 328 12.46 29.96 -4.35
CA LYS A 328 13.72 30.08 -3.60
C LYS A 328 13.62 29.28 -2.31
N ASP A 329 14.78 29.07 -1.70
CA ASP A 329 14.90 28.50 -0.35
C ASP A 329 14.11 27.19 -0.19
N ILE A 330 14.26 26.31 -1.20
CA ILE A 330 13.66 24.98 -1.18
C ILE A 330 14.38 24.15 -0.13
N GLU A 331 13.64 23.71 0.87
CA GLU A 331 14.14 22.89 1.98
C GLU A 331 13.24 21.66 2.17
N ILE A 332 13.83 20.58 2.69
CA ILE A 332 13.08 19.40 3.12
C ILE A 332 12.66 19.64 4.57
N ASP A 333 11.37 19.86 4.79
CA ASP A 333 10.77 20.03 6.13
C ASP A 333 10.66 18.68 6.84
N SER A 334 10.20 17.65 6.12
CA SER A 334 10.16 16.28 6.64
C SER A 334 10.33 15.24 5.55
N LEU A 335 11.00 14.13 5.87
CA LEU A 335 11.08 12.92 5.06
C LEU A 335 10.65 11.75 5.95
N THR A 336 9.63 11.01 5.53
CA THR A 336 9.07 9.89 6.29
C THR A 336 8.90 8.65 5.41
N ILE A 337 8.94 7.48 6.03
CA ILE A 337 8.67 6.19 5.39
C ILE A 337 7.38 5.63 5.99
N VAL A 338 6.33 5.54 5.18
CA VAL A 338 4.92 5.40 5.64
C VAL A 338 4.68 4.13 6.48
N SER A 339 5.41 3.05 6.21
CA SER A 339 5.24 1.75 6.86
C SER A 339 6.34 1.39 7.86
N ILE A 340 7.30 2.27 8.15
CA ILE A 340 8.46 1.91 8.97
C ILE A 340 8.11 1.70 10.46
N LEU A 341 7.01 2.27 10.94
CA LEU A 341 6.61 2.24 12.35
C LEU A 341 6.33 0.83 12.88
N SER A 342 5.95 -0.11 12.02
CA SER A 342 5.74 -1.51 12.39
C SER A 342 7.03 -2.34 12.44
N GLY A 343 8.18 -1.74 12.08
CA GLY A 343 9.41 -2.48 11.80
C GLY A 343 9.45 -3.05 10.38
N ILE A 344 10.60 -3.59 10.01
CA ILE A 344 10.85 -4.24 8.73
C ILE A 344 10.72 -5.76 8.93
N GLU A 345 9.58 -6.31 8.53
CA GLU A 345 9.35 -7.75 8.53
C GLU A 345 10.15 -8.43 7.42
N VAL A 346 10.82 -9.55 7.65
CA VAL A 346 11.48 -10.36 6.61
C VAL A 346 11.11 -11.83 6.78
N ASP A 347 11.20 -12.62 5.71
CA ASP A 347 10.90 -14.05 5.73
C ASP A 347 12.16 -14.84 5.35
N ILE A 348 12.88 -15.32 6.38
CA ILE A 348 14.13 -16.07 6.26
C ILE A 348 13.93 -17.45 6.86
N GLU A 349 13.97 -18.47 6.01
CA GLU A 349 13.84 -19.86 6.43
C GLU A 349 15.20 -20.50 6.77
N GLU A 350 15.19 -21.52 7.63
CA GLU A 350 16.41 -22.30 7.90
C GLU A 350 16.91 -22.99 6.64
N GLU A 351 16.02 -23.39 5.73
CA GLU A 351 16.34 -23.85 4.37
C GLU A 351 15.45 -23.11 3.36
N PRO A 352 16.02 -22.49 2.30
CA PRO A 352 15.21 -21.93 1.24
C PRO A 352 14.39 -23.03 0.58
N ASP A 353 13.09 -22.81 0.38
CA ASP A 353 12.19 -23.75 -0.28
C ASP A 353 12.79 -24.23 -1.62
N TYR A 354 13.42 -25.43 -1.61
CA TYR A 354 13.66 -26.18 -2.83
C TYR A 354 12.32 -26.77 -3.26
N TYR A 355 11.48 -25.95 -3.90
CA TYR A 355 10.34 -26.48 -4.64
C TYR A 355 10.88 -27.41 -5.75
N VAL A 356 10.63 -28.72 -5.57
CA VAL A 356 10.75 -29.77 -6.60
C VAL A 356 9.58 -29.68 -7.57
#